data_AF-A0A814MUE1-F1
#
_entry.id   AF-A0A814MUE1-F1
#
_cell.length_a   1.000
_cell.length_b   1.000
_cell.length_c   1.000
_cell.angle_alpha   90.00
_cell.angle_beta   90.00
_cell.angle_gamma   90.00
#
_symmetry.space_group_name_H-M   'P 1'
#
loop_
_entity.id
_entity.type
_entity.pdbx_description
1 polymer ?
#
loop_
_entity_poly.entity_id
_entity_poly.type
_entity_poly.pdbx_seq_one_letter_code
_entity_poly.pdbx_strand_id
1 'polypeptide(L)'
;MLCEILSDQKFVHSEGKELLAYGLGNISSSFFQCYPSSGSLSRSMVQGESGGKTSLIGGFSSVVLAAVILVLSPLLESLPMPCLAGIIIVNLKGLLLKVTDFTYYYRISMMEAILWFITFLTVILSDVDMGVYVGIATSFLMNTIRTQRPRFAVLGRVGDTILYKNIKAFPSVSDQLSF
;
A
#
# COMPACT_ATOMS: atom_id res chain seq x y z
N MET A 1 3.53 -5.40 -6.26
CA MET A 1 2.34 -4.63 -5.77
C MET A 1 1.03 -5.08 -6.42
N LEU A 2 1.10 -5.79 -7.56
CA LEU A 2 -0.05 -6.42 -8.23
C LEU A 2 -0.55 -7.71 -7.56
N CYS A 3 0.29 -8.39 -6.77
CA CYS A 3 -0.06 -9.65 -6.11
C CYS A 3 -1.18 -9.54 -5.05
N GLU A 4 -1.38 -8.38 -4.43
CA GLU A 4 -2.35 -8.25 -3.33
C GLU A 4 -3.79 -8.04 -3.83
N ILE A 5 -3.96 -7.51 -5.04
CA ILE A 5 -5.27 -7.39 -5.71
C ILE A 5 -5.62 -8.67 -6.50
N LEU A 6 -4.62 -9.45 -6.92
CA LEU A 6 -4.80 -10.68 -7.72
C LEU A 6 -4.68 -11.98 -6.92
N SER A 7 -4.79 -11.93 -5.58
CA SER A 7 -4.78 -13.13 -4.73
C SER A 7 -5.96 -14.09 -4.98
N ASP A 8 -6.97 -13.69 -5.76
CA ASP A 8 -8.09 -14.55 -6.18
C ASP A 8 -7.81 -15.34 -7.47
N GLN A 9 -6.65 -15.13 -8.11
CA GLN A 9 -6.22 -15.84 -9.32
C GLN A 9 -4.80 -16.42 -9.16
N LYS A 10 -4.70 -17.49 -8.37
CA LYS A 10 -3.74 -18.61 -8.44
C LYS A 10 -2.51 -18.45 -9.38
N PHE A 11 -1.61 -17.50 -9.11
CA PHE A 11 -0.27 -17.46 -9.71
C PHE A 11 0.75 -16.94 -8.70
N VAL A 12 1.49 -17.86 -8.07
CA VAL A 12 2.62 -17.57 -7.18
C VAL A 12 3.75 -16.92 -7.99
N HIS A 13 3.71 -15.59 -8.14
CA HIS A 13 4.84 -14.83 -8.65
C HIS A 13 5.78 -14.54 -7.47
N SER A 14 7.04 -14.98 -7.59
CA SER A 14 8.09 -14.66 -6.64
C SER A 14 8.33 -13.15 -6.65
N GLU A 15 8.10 -12.47 -5.52
CA GLU A 15 8.28 -11.01 -5.39
C GLU A 15 9.64 -10.52 -5.90
N GLY A 16 10.70 -11.31 -5.65
CA GLY A 16 12.05 -11.03 -6.16
C GLY A 16 12.14 -10.98 -7.71
N LYS A 17 11.29 -11.74 -8.43
CA LYS A 17 11.25 -11.70 -9.90
C LYS A 17 10.54 -10.45 -10.42
N GLU A 18 9.49 -9.99 -9.75
CA GLU A 18 8.82 -8.72 -10.09
C GLU A 18 9.78 -7.54 -9.89
N LEU A 19 10.48 -7.52 -8.76
CA LEU A 19 11.48 -6.49 -8.46
C LEU A 19 12.65 -6.50 -9.48
N LEU A 20 13.18 -7.69 -9.78
CA LEU A 20 14.27 -7.83 -10.76
C LEU A 20 13.82 -7.42 -12.17
N ALA A 21 12.58 -7.73 -12.56
CA ALA A 21 12.02 -7.29 -13.84
C ALA A 21 11.89 -5.76 -13.93
N TYR A 22 11.38 -5.09 -12.89
CA TYR A 22 11.33 -3.62 -12.85
C TYR A 22 12.73 -2.99 -12.84
N GLY A 23 13.68 -3.59 -12.13
CA GLY A 23 15.08 -3.15 -12.11
C GLY A 23 15.73 -3.21 -13.49
N LEU A 24 15.68 -4.37 -14.15
CA LEU A 24 16.20 -4.54 -15.51
C LEU A 24 15.47 -3.65 -16.52
N GLY A 25 14.15 -3.51 -16.38
CA GLY A 25 13.34 -2.62 -17.22
C GLY A 25 13.80 -1.17 -17.12
N ASN A 26 13.94 -0.65 -15.90
CA ASN A 26 14.36 0.74 -15.70
C ASN A 26 15.81 0.96 -16.16
N ILE A 27 16.75 0.03 -15.91
CA ILE A 27 18.12 0.09 -16.44
C ILE A 27 18.12 0.16 -17.97
N SER A 28 17.35 -0.71 -18.63
CA SER A 28 17.25 -0.70 -20.09
C SER A 28 16.68 0.62 -20.61
N SER A 29 15.72 1.21 -19.91
CA SER A 29 15.08 2.48 -20.30
C SER A 29 15.97 3.72 -20.07
N SER A 30 16.90 3.67 -19.12
CA SER A 30 17.83 4.77 -18.85
C SER A 30 18.74 5.09 -20.04
N PHE A 31 19.06 4.10 -20.88
CA PHE A 31 19.82 4.33 -22.13
C PHE A 31 19.05 5.16 -23.16
N PHE A 32 17.73 5.27 -23.02
CA PHE A 32 16.83 6.00 -23.93
C PHE A 32 16.28 7.31 -23.30
N GLN A 33 16.94 7.85 -22.27
CA GLN A 33 16.53 9.09 -21.57
C GLN A 33 15.09 9.03 -21.01
N CYS A 34 14.62 7.84 -20.63
CA CYS A 34 13.29 7.65 -20.06
C CYS A 34 13.25 7.96 -18.56
N TYR A 35 12.10 8.46 -18.09
CA TYR A 35 11.81 8.59 -16.66
C TYR A 35 11.62 7.20 -16.02
N PRO A 36 11.98 7.03 -14.74
CA PRO A 36 11.78 5.78 -14.02
C PRO A 36 10.29 5.43 -13.99
N SER A 37 9.97 4.21 -14.41
CA SER A 37 8.59 3.74 -14.49
C SER A 37 8.27 2.83 -13.31
N SER A 38 7.00 2.90 -12.88
CA SER A 38 6.43 2.06 -11.83
C SER A 38 5.12 1.45 -12.30
N GLY A 39 4.72 0.34 -11.67
CA GLY A 39 3.43 -0.30 -11.94
C GLY A 39 2.24 0.63 -11.66
N SER A 40 1.22 0.57 -12.53
CA SER A 40 -0.03 1.32 -12.35
C SER A 40 -1.16 0.35 -12.00
N LEU A 41 -1.68 0.47 -10.77
CA LEU A 41 -2.81 -0.33 -10.30
C LEU A 41 -4.03 -0.10 -11.18
N SER A 42 -4.38 1.16 -11.46
CA SER A 42 -5.56 1.52 -12.27
C SER A 42 -5.52 0.89 -13.66
N ARG A 43 -4.38 0.93 -14.37
CA ARG A 43 -4.26 0.32 -15.70
C ARG A 43 -4.37 -1.20 -15.66
N SER A 44 -3.80 -1.83 -14.64
CA SER A 44 -3.84 -3.28 -14.50
C SER A 44 -5.24 -3.80 -14.12
N MET A 45 -5.98 -3.05 -13.31
CA MET A 45 -7.37 -3.35 -12.99
C MET A 45 -8.24 -3.33 -14.26
N VAL A 46 -8.16 -2.27 -15.06
CA VAL A 46 -8.90 -2.16 -16.33
C VAL A 46 -8.51 -3.27 -17.30
N GLN A 47 -7.23 -3.64 -17.37
CA GLN A 47 -6.76 -4.75 -18.20
C GLN A 47 -7.33 -6.11 -17.72
N GLY A 48 -7.43 -6.31 -16.40
CA GLY A 48 -8.04 -7.50 -15.81
C GLY A 48 -9.54 -7.59 -16.08
N GLU A 49 -10.27 -6.48 -15.92
CA GLU A 49 -11.71 -6.40 -16.24
C GLU A 49 -11.99 -6.60 -17.73
N SER A 50 -11.07 -6.18 -18.60
CA SER A 50 -11.16 -6.40 -20.05
C SER A 50 -10.82 -7.83 -20.48
N GLY A 51 -10.58 -8.76 -19.54
CA GLY A 51 -10.25 -10.16 -19.82
C GLY A 51 -8.82 -10.38 -20.31
N GLY A 52 -7.92 -9.42 -20.10
CA GLY A 52 -6.54 -9.49 -20.55
C GLY A 52 -5.67 -10.42 -19.70
N LYS A 53 -5.41 -11.64 -20.17
CA LYS A 53 -4.70 -12.68 -19.39
C LYS A 53 -3.22 -12.87 -19.77
N THR A 54 -2.73 -12.23 -20.83
CA THR A 54 -1.38 -12.49 -21.38
C THR A 54 -0.51 -11.24 -21.39
N SER A 55 0.79 -11.40 -21.08
CA SER A 55 1.80 -10.31 -21.12
C SER A 55 1.95 -9.67 -22.50
N LEU A 56 1.52 -10.35 -23.57
CA LEU A 56 1.47 -9.81 -24.94
C LEU A 56 0.61 -8.54 -25.05
N ILE A 57 -0.41 -8.39 -24.19
CA ILE A 57 -1.29 -7.21 -24.19
C ILE A 57 -0.52 -5.96 -23.76
N GLY A 58 0.41 -6.08 -22.80
CA GLY A 58 1.28 -4.99 -22.40
C GLY A 58 2.19 -4.53 -23.54
N GLY A 59 2.81 -5.47 -24.25
CA GLY A 59 3.64 -5.18 -25.43
C GLY A 59 2.86 -4.57 -26.59
N PHE A 60 1.66 -5.09 -26.88
CA PHE A 60 0.77 -4.50 -27.88
C PHE A 60 0.38 -3.06 -27.50
N SER A 61 0.02 -2.84 -26.23
CA SER A 61 -0.32 -1.51 -25.73
C SER A 61 0.84 -0.51 -25.85
N SER A 62 2.08 -0.92 -25.64
CA SER A 62 3.24 -0.03 -25.80
C SER A 62 3.49 0.34 -27.27
N VAL A 63 3.33 -0.61 -28.20
CA VAL A 63 3.48 -0.34 -29.64
C VAL A 63 2.39 0.60 -30.14
N VAL A 64 1.13 0.35 -29.74
CA VAL A 64 0.01 1.23 -30.07
C VAL A 64 0.25 2.62 -29.50
N LEU A 65 0.68 2.74 -28.25
CA LEU A 65 0.98 4.05 -27.65
C LEU A 65 2.10 4.79 -28.40
N ALA A 66 3.17 4.09 -28.80
CA ALA A 66 4.24 4.68 -29.60
C ALA A 66 3.74 5.19 -30.95
N ALA A 67 2.92 4.39 -31.65
CA ALA A 67 2.31 4.79 -32.93
C ALA A 67 1.37 6.00 -32.77
N VAL A 68 0.54 6.00 -31.73
CA VAL A 68 -0.37 7.12 -31.42
C VAL A 68 0.43 8.38 -31.15
N ILE A 69 1.50 8.34 -30.34
CA ILE A 69 2.30 9.52 -30.05
C ILE A 69 2.93 10.07 -31.34
N LEU A 70 3.49 9.23 -32.22
CA LEU A 70 4.11 9.69 -33.46
C LEU A 70 3.11 10.34 -34.44
N VAL A 71 1.88 9.81 -34.52
CA VAL A 71 0.85 10.33 -35.45
C VAL A 71 0.07 11.50 -34.86
N LEU A 72 -0.28 11.46 -33.56
CA LEU A 72 -1.07 12.49 -32.88
C LEU A 72 -0.22 13.59 -32.24
N SER A 73 1.12 13.50 -32.22
CA SER A 73 1.99 14.56 -31.70
C SER A 73 1.60 15.98 -32.16
N PRO A 74 1.33 16.28 -33.45
CA PRO A 74 0.96 17.63 -33.87
C PRO A 74 -0.42 18.07 -33.38
N LEU A 75 -1.34 17.14 -33.11
CA LEU A 75 -2.64 17.46 -32.50
C LEU A 75 -2.51 17.72 -31.00
N LEU A 76 -1.56 17.05 -30.33
CA LEU A 76 -1.30 17.23 -28.90
C LEU A 76 -0.66 18.58 -28.56
N GLU A 77 0.00 19.24 -29.51
CA GLU A 77 0.60 20.56 -29.29
C GLU A 77 -0.46 21.65 -29.02
N SER A 78 -1.64 21.50 -29.62
CA SER A 78 -2.77 22.44 -29.42
C SER A 78 -3.61 22.11 -28.18
N LEU A 79 -3.24 21.11 -27.37
CA LEU A 79 -4.07 20.73 -26.22
C LEU A 79 -4.00 21.78 -25.10
N PRO A 80 -5.15 22.27 -24.62
CA PRO A 80 -5.17 23.25 -23.56
C PRO A 80 -4.82 22.58 -22.22
N MET A 81 -3.92 23.20 -21.44
CA MET A 81 -3.50 22.75 -20.10
C MET A 81 -4.65 22.39 -19.14
N PRO A 82 -5.82 23.06 -19.16
CA PRO A 82 -6.97 22.68 -18.34
C PRO A 82 -7.47 21.24 -18.55
N CYS A 83 -7.41 20.71 -19.77
CA CYS A 83 -7.85 19.34 -20.04
C CYS A 83 -6.92 18.31 -19.36
N LEU A 84 -5.61 18.54 -19.41
CA LEU A 84 -4.60 17.72 -18.74
C LEU A 84 -4.80 17.75 -17.21
N ALA A 85 -5.02 18.94 -16.65
CA ALA A 85 -5.31 19.09 -15.22
C ALA A 85 -6.59 18.34 -14.81
N GLY A 86 -7.64 18.40 -15.63
CA GLY A 86 -8.89 17.66 -15.39
C GLY A 86 -8.67 16.15 -15.31
N ILE A 87 -7.89 15.59 -16.24
CA ILE A 87 -7.55 14.15 -16.24
C ILE A 87 -6.78 13.76 -14.98
N ILE A 88 -5.84 14.59 -14.53
CA ILE A 88 -5.07 14.34 -13.29
C ILE A 88 -6.01 14.33 -12.07
N ILE A 89 -6.92 15.31 -11.94
CA ILE A 89 -7.86 15.40 -10.82
C ILE A 89 -8.77 14.16 -10.77
N VAL A 90 -9.27 13.70 -11.91
CA VAL A 90 -10.12 12.49 -11.98
C VAL A 90 -9.34 11.25 -11.52
N ASN A 91 -8.08 11.10 -11.93
CA ASN A 91 -7.22 10.00 -11.49
C ASN A 91 -6.91 10.06 -9.98
N LEU A 92 -6.74 11.27 -9.43
CA LEU A 92 -6.45 11.47 -8.01
C LEU A 92 -7.69 11.33 -7.11
N LYS A 93 -8.91 11.42 -7.66
CA LYS A 93 -10.15 11.29 -6.87
C LYS A 93 -10.19 10.03 -6.01
N GLY A 94 -9.76 8.88 -6.56
CA GLY A 94 -9.69 7.62 -5.82
C GLY A 94 -8.67 7.64 -4.67
N LEU A 95 -7.57 8.38 -4.82
CA LEU A 95 -6.57 8.56 -3.77
C LEU A 95 -7.09 9.52 -2.69
N LEU A 96 -7.75 10.61 -3.07
CA LEU A 96 -8.29 11.59 -2.13
C LEU A 96 -9.41 11.01 -1.25
N LEU A 97 -10.19 10.06 -1.76
CA LEU A 97 -11.16 9.34 -0.95
C LEU A 97 -10.52 8.62 0.24
N LYS A 98 -9.27 8.13 0.11
CA LYS A 98 -8.54 7.48 1.21
C LYS A 98 -8.18 8.45 2.35
N VAL A 99 -8.23 9.75 2.13
CA VAL A 99 -8.05 10.74 3.23
C VAL A 99 -9.17 10.61 4.26
N THR A 100 -10.36 10.14 3.85
CA THR A 100 -11.48 9.91 4.77
C THR A 100 -11.30 8.71 5.68
N ASP A 101 -10.34 7.82 5.37
CA ASP A 101 -9.99 6.65 6.19
C ASP A 101 -9.37 7.04 7.55
N PHE A 102 -8.99 8.30 7.75
CA PHE A 102 -8.52 8.80 9.06
C PHE A 102 -9.47 8.43 10.20
N THR A 103 -10.78 8.57 9.96
CA THR A 103 -11.82 8.26 10.96
C THR A 103 -11.85 6.76 11.30
N TYR A 104 -11.51 5.91 10.34
CA TYR A 104 -11.42 4.47 10.52
C TYR A 104 -10.19 4.09 11.36
N TYR A 105 -9.02 4.65 11.04
CA TYR A 105 -7.79 4.40 11.82
C TYR A 105 -7.90 4.88 13.27
N TYR A 106 -8.56 6.01 13.50
CA TYR A 106 -8.82 6.52 14.85
C TYR A 106 -9.64 5.55 15.70
N ARG A 107 -10.59 4.81 15.12
CA ARG A 107 -11.40 3.82 15.83
C ARG A 107 -10.64 2.52 16.15
N ILE A 108 -9.63 2.16 15.36
CA ILE A 108 -8.85 0.94 15.57
C ILE A 108 -7.80 1.13 16.66
N SER A 109 -6.96 2.15 16.51
CA SER A 109 -5.88 2.41 17.46
C SER A 109 -5.41 3.86 17.35
N MET A 110 -5.38 4.55 18.49
CA MET A 110 -4.83 5.90 18.59
C MET A 110 -3.38 5.98 18.09
N MET A 111 -2.58 4.92 18.28
CA MET A 111 -1.18 4.87 17.82
C MET A 111 -1.07 4.87 16.29
N GLU A 112 -1.92 4.11 15.60
CA GLU A 112 -1.93 4.07 14.13
C GLU A 112 -2.46 5.38 13.53
N ALA A 113 -3.45 6.00 14.19
CA ALA A 113 -3.96 7.32 13.78
C ALA A 113 -2.90 8.42 13.89
N ILE A 114 -2.06 8.39 14.94
CA ILE A 114 -0.94 9.33 15.09
C ILE A 114 0.09 9.14 13.98
N LEU A 115 0.44 7.90 13.65
CA LEU A 115 1.38 7.59 12.57
C LEU A 115 0.87 8.10 11.22
N TRP A 116 -0.41 7.83 10.93
CA TRP A 116 -1.07 8.35 9.72
C TRP A 116 -1.04 9.89 9.68
N PHE A 117 -1.36 10.55 10.79
CA PHE A 117 -1.41 12.01 10.85
C PHE A 117 -0.02 12.64 10.68
N ILE A 118 1.01 12.09 11.34
CA ILE A 118 2.39 12.57 11.22
C ILE A 118 2.86 12.46 9.77
N THR A 119 2.71 11.28 9.16
CA THR A 119 3.15 11.05 7.77
C THR A 119 2.43 11.94 6.78
N PHE A 120 1.10 12.07 6.91
CA PHE A 120 0.30 12.96 6.08
C PHE A 120 0.74 14.42 6.20
N LEU A 121 0.95 14.90 7.43
CA LEU A 121 1.37 16.27 7.69
C LEU A 121 2.78 16.55 7.17
N THR A 122 3.71 15.61 7.31
CA THR A 122 5.07 15.76 6.79
C THR A 122 5.09 15.85 5.25
N VAL A 123 4.33 15.00 4.56
CA VAL A 123 4.26 15.04 3.08
C VAL A 123 3.71 16.38 2.58
N ILE A 124 2.69 16.93 3.26
CA ILE A 124 2.08 18.22 2.88
C ILE A 124 3.04 19.39 3.10
N LEU A 125 3.87 19.33 4.15
CA LEU A 125 4.76 20.44 4.54
C LEU A 125 6.15 20.39 3.88
N SER A 126 6.66 19.21 3.50
CA SER A 126 8.08 19.03 3.15
C SER A 126 8.35 18.17 1.92
N ASP A 127 7.33 17.81 1.14
CA ASP A 127 7.40 16.90 -0.02
C ASP A 127 7.40 15.40 0.33
N VAL A 128 7.11 14.61 -0.70
CA VAL A 128 6.94 13.15 -0.61
C VAL A 128 8.23 12.46 -0.15
N ASP A 129 9.39 12.92 -0.60
CA ASP A 129 10.68 12.31 -0.28
C ASP A 129 10.94 12.36 1.24
N MET A 130 10.80 13.53 1.85
CA MET A 130 10.95 13.71 3.29
C MET A 130 9.86 12.98 4.08
N GLY A 131 8.63 12.99 3.57
CA GLY A 131 7.52 12.25 4.18
C GLY A 131 7.78 10.75 4.30
N VAL A 132 8.39 10.13 3.28
CA VAL A 132 8.77 8.71 3.31
C VAL A 132 9.82 8.44 4.38
N TYR A 133 10.87 9.26 4.48
CA TYR A 133 11.91 9.09 5.51
C TYR A 133 11.34 9.18 6.92
N VAL A 134 10.53 10.21 7.19
CA VAL A 134 9.89 10.40 8.50
C VAL A 134 8.89 9.29 8.81
N GLY A 135 8.15 8.81 7.80
CA GLY A 135 7.21 7.72 7.96
C GLY A 135 7.88 6.40 8.34
N ILE A 136 9.00 6.06 7.69
CA ILE A 136 9.77 4.86 8.03
C ILE A 136 10.33 4.97 9.45
N ALA A 137 10.94 6.11 9.79
CA ALA A 137 11.50 6.34 11.13
C ALA A 137 10.43 6.24 12.23
N THR A 138 9.27 6.87 12.02
CA THR A 138 8.16 6.86 12.98
C THR A 138 7.54 5.48 13.12
N SER A 139 7.38 4.75 12.01
CA SER A 139 6.85 3.38 12.01
C SER A 139 7.76 2.42 12.79
N PHE A 140 9.07 2.52 12.57
CA PHE A 140 10.05 1.72 13.28
C PHE A 140 10.06 2.01 14.78
N LEU A 141 10.00 3.29 15.16
CA LEU A 141 9.94 3.72 16.56
C LEU A 141 8.65 3.22 17.25
N MET A 142 7.50 3.33 16.58
CA MET A 142 6.23 2.84 17.09
C MET A 142 6.24 1.31 17.27
N ASN A 143 6.75 0.57 16.30
CA ASN A 143 6.86 -0.89 16.39
C ASN A 143 7.77 -1.32 17.55
N THR A 144 8.86 -0.60 17.78
CA THR A 144 9.77 -0.84 18.91
C THR A 144 9.07 -0.64 20.25
N ILE A 145 8.35 0.48 20.42
CA ILE A 145 7.59 0.77 21.66
C ILE A 145 6.50 -0.28 21.90
N ARG A 146 5.80 -0.72 20.84
CA ARG A 146 4.78 -1.77 20.93
C ARG A 146 5.38 -3.11 21.37
N THR A 147 6.56 -3.45 20.85
CA THR A 147 7.27 -4.68 21.21
C THR A 147 7.77 -4.65 22.66
N GLN A 148 8.19 -3.48 23.15
CA GLN A 148 8.69 -3.30 24.52
C GLN A 148 7.61 -3.31 25.62
N ARG A 149 6.32 -3.25 25.27
CA ARG A 149 5.21 -3.42 26.23
C ARG A 149 4.45 -4.72 25.99
N PRO A 150 5.07 -5.90 26.17
CA PRO A 150 4.33 -7.15 26.13
C PRO A 150 3.27 -7.12 27.25
N ARG A 151 2.01 -7.39 26.89
CA ARG A 151 0.93 -7.51 27.86
C ARG A 151 1.15 -8.79 28.66
N PHE A 152 1.78 -8.66 29.83
CA PHE A 152 1.85 -9.75 30.79
C PHE A 152 0.45 -9.98 31.39
N ALA A 153 -0.11 -11.16 31.11
CA ALA A 153 -1.35 -11.64 31.68
C ALA A 153 -1.01 -12.77 32.66
N VAL A 154 -1.30 -12.57 33.95
CA VAL A 154 -1.21 -13.66 34.92
C VAL A 154 -2.41 -14.58 34.68
N LEU A 155 -2.13 -15.84 34.38
CA LEU A 155 -3.12 -16.87 34.08
C LEU A 155 -3.35 -17.74 35.32
N GLY A 156 -4.61 -17.96 35.67
CA GLY A 156 -5.05 -18.90 36.71
C GLY A 156 -5.69 -20.14 36.07
N ARG A 157 -5.58 -21.29 36.73
CA ARG A 157 -6.15 -22.56 36.28
C ARG A 157 -7.61 -22.65 36.72
N VAL A 158 -8.51 -22.98 35.79
CA VAL A 158 -9.95 -23.12 36.07
C VAL A 158 -10.24 -24.54 36.59
N GLY A 159 -10.45 -24.70 37.90
CA GLY A 159 -10.77 -26.02 38.49
C GLY A 159 -9.74 -27.10 38.20
N ASP A 160 -10.21 -28.35 38.08
CA ASP A 160 -9.38 -29.49 37.70
C ASP A 160 -9.08 -29.59 36.19
N THR A 161 -9.57 -28.65 35.37
CA THR A 161 -9.34 -28.69 33.93
C THR A 161 -7.93 -28.19 33.54
N ILE A 162 -7.48 -28.54 32.33
CA ILE A 162 -6.22 -28.05 31.73
C ILE A 162 -6.30 -26.60 31.21
N LEU A 163 -7.36 -25.87 31.54
CA LEU A 163 -7.70 -24.60 30.91
C LEU A 163 -7.24 -23.43 31.79
N TYR A 164 -6.39 -22.57 31.22
CA TYR A 164 -5.80 -21.41 31.90
C TYR A 164 -6.45 -20.12 31.38
N LYS A 165 -7.01 -19.31 32.28
CA LYS A 165 -7.66 -18.02 31.96
C LYS A 165 -7.07 -16.87 32.77
N ASN A 166 -7.13 -15.67 32.23
CA ASN A 166 -6.61 -14.47 32.90
C ASN A 166 -7.40 -14.19 34.20
N ILE A 167 -6.68 -14.10 35.32
CA ILE A 167 -7.26 -13.94 36.67
C ILE A 167 -8.01 -12.61 36.81
N LYS A 168 -7.57 -11.55 36.10
CA LYS A 168 -8.23 -10.23 36.12
C LYS A 168 -9.54 -10.20 35.34
N ALA A 169 -9.71 -11.09 34.35
CA ALA A 169 -10.94 -11.17 33.55
C ALA A 169 -11.98 -12.12 34.17
N PHE A 170 -11.54 -13.10 34.95
CA PHE A 170 -12.40 -14.10 35.61
C PHE A 170 -11.98 -14.27 37.08
N PRO A 171 -12.50 -13.46 38.01
CA PRO A 171 -12.16 -13.56 39.44
C PRO A 171 -12.67 -14.86 40.09
N SER A 172 -13.57 -15.61 39.46
CA SER A 172 -14.00 -16.94 39.94
C SER A 172 -12.88 -18.00 39.90
N VAL A 173 -11.73 -17.71 39.28
CA VAL A 173 -10.58 -18.62 39.16
C VAL A 173 -9.56 -18.41 40.30
N SER A 174 -9.62 -17.28 41.03
CA SER A 174 -8.66 -16.99 42.10
C SER A 174 -8.94 -17.71 43.43
N ASP A 175 -10.19 -18.13 43.69
CA ASP A 175 -10.58 -18.75 44.97
C ASP A 175 -10.03 -20.18 45.18
N GLN A 176 -9.46 -20.82 44.15
CA GLN A 176 -8.83 -22.15 44.26
C GLN A 176 -7.31 -22.11 44.43
N LEU A 177 -6.71 -20.91 44.45
CA LEU A 177 -5.27 -20.70 44.61
C LEU A 177 -4.86 -20.26 46.02
N SER A 178 -5.81 -20.18 46.97
CA SER A 178 -5.52 -19.94 48.38
C SER A 178 -5.12 -21.23 49.08
N PHE A 179 -3.82 -21.41 49.27
CA PHE A 179 -3.27 -22.25 50.36
C PHE A 179 -3.59 -21.63 51.72
#